data_AF-A0AA38X4H0-F1
#
_entry.id   AF-A0AA38X4H0-F1
#
_cell.length_a   1.000
_cell.length_b   1.000
_cell.length_c   1.000
_cell.angle_alpha   90.00
_cell.angle_beta   90.00
_cell.angle_gamma   90.00
#
_symmetry.space_group_name_H-M   'P 1'
#
loop_
_entity.id
_entity.type
_entity.pdbx_description
1 polymer ?
#
loop_
_entity_poly.entity_id
_entity_poly.type
_entity_poly.pdbx_seq_one_letter_code
_entity_poly.pdbx_strand_id
1 'polypeptide(L)'
;MGSISYTHGAGAEGTFDVIVVGGGNAALCAALSAHDNGARVLVLEAAPREDRGGNSRFAGTVFRASHTGFDQVKTMLCEEAMADAALCTMGPYTKEAYSKDMAKISHGRNDKDLSDVVVKNG
;
A
#
# COMPACT_ATOMS: atom_id res chain seq x y z
N MET A 1 -3.96 15.18 19.60
CA MET A 1 -3.19 13.96 19.33
C MET A 1 -4.09 12.78 19.67
N GLY A 2 -4.67 12.11 18.67
CA GLY A 2 -5.60 11.01 18.89
C GLY A 2 -4.84 9.77 19.39
N SER A 3 -5.30 9.16 20.48
CA SER A 3 -4.75 7.90 20.97
C SER A 3 -5.26 6.74 20.12
N ILE A 4 -4.36 5.93 19.55
CA ILE A 4 -4.74 4.66 18.92
C ILE A 4 -4.98 3.64 20.03
N SER A 5 -6.25 3.26 20.24
CA SER A 5 -6.64 2.21 21.18
C SER A 5 -6.89 0.91 20.44
N TYR A 6 -6.38 -0.21 20.95
CA TYR A 6 -6.58 -1.55 20.40
C TYR A 6 -7.33 -2.41 21.42
N THR A 7 -8.41 -3.05 20.99
CA THR A 7 -9.17 -4.02 21.79
C THR A 7 -9.23 -5.36 21.05
N HIS A 8 -9.14 -6.45 21.79
CA HIS A 8 -9.32 -7.82 21.29
C HIS A 8 -10.50 -8.44 22.05
N GLY A 9 -11.49 -9.00 21.34
CA GLY A 9 -12.63 -9.70 21.92
C GLY A 9 -13.77 -8.81 22.47
N ALA A 10 -13.48 -7.63 23.01
CA ALA A 10 -14.49 -6.63 23.37
C ALA A 10 -14.74 -5.67 22.18
N GLY A 11 -16.01 -5.48 21.80
CA GLY A 11 -16.39 -4.56 20.74
C GLY A 11 -15.94 -3.12 21.02
N ALA A 12 -15.58 -2.38 19.99
CA ALA A 12 -15.28 -0.96 20.14
C ALA A 12 -16.58 -0.19 20.43
N GLU A 13 -16.67 0.41 21.61
CA GLU A 13 -17.80 1.27 21.98
C GLU A 13 -17.49 2.72 21.59
N GLY A 14 -18.32 3.31 20.72
CA GLY A 14 -18.17 4.70 20.31
C GLY A 14 -18.81 5.02 18.96
N THR A 15 -18.85 6.30 18.62
CA THR A 15 -19.24 6.78 17.29
C THR A 15 -17.99 6.91 16.43
N PHE A 16 -18.02 6.31 15.23
CA PHE A 16 -16.96 6.39 14.24
C PHE A 16 -17.51 7.00 12.96
N ASP A 17 -16.65 7.71 12.24
CA ASP A 17 -17.01 8.38 10.99
C ASP A 17 -16.70 7.46 9.79
N VAL A 18 -15.67 6.63 9.92
CA VAL A 18 -15.28 5.62 8.92
C VAL A 18 -15.01 4.28 9.61
N ILE A 19 -15.56 3.20 9.05
CA ILE A 19 -15.23 1.82 9.45
C ILE A 19 -14.51 1.15 8.29
N VAL A 20 -13.32 0.63 8.57
CA VAL A 20 -12.51 -0.13 7.61
C VAL A 20 -12.49 -1.60 8.03
N VAL A 21 -12.80 -2.49 7.09
CA VAL A 21 -12.85 -3.94 7.32
C VAL A 21 -11.64 -4.60 6.67
N GLY A 22 -10.87 -5.33 7.47
CA GLY A 22 -9.59 -5.95 7.15
C GLY A 22 -8.40 -5.25 7.81
N GLY A 23 -7.33 -6.00 8.04
CA GLY A 23 -6.05 -5.53 8.60
C GLY A 23 -4.87 -5.69 7.65
N GLY A 24 -5.11 -5.88 6.35
CA GLY A 24 -4.08 -5.90 5.30
C GLY A 24 -3.68 -4.51 4.80
N ASN A 25 -2.70 -4.43 3.89
CA ASN A 25 -2.13 -3.14 3.45
C ASN A 25 -3.18 -2.18 2.90
N ALA A 26 -4.11 -2.66 2.06
CA ALA A 26 -5.16 -1.80 1.48
C ALA A 26 -6.04 -1.16 2.57
N ALA A 27 -6.44 -1.96 3.57
CA ALA A 27 -7.25 -1.48 4.68
C ALA A 27 -6.49 -0.50 5.56
N LEU A 28 -5.22 -0.80 5.89
CA LEU A 28 -4.39 0.09 6.70
C LEU A 28 -4.10 1.41 5.98
N CYS A 29 -3.83 1.40 4.67
CA CYS A 29 -3.68 2.62 3.89
C CYS A 29 -4.96 3.46 3.86
N ALA A 30 -6.13 2.82 3.69
CA ALA A 30 -7.42 3.51 3.72
C ALA A 30 -7.70 4.12 5.10
N ALA A 31 -7.42 3.38 6.17
CA ALA A 31 -7.62 3.83 7.54
C ALA A 31 -6.72 5.02 7.91
N LEU A 32 -5.43 4.96 7.54
CA LEU A 32 -4.48 6.05 7.75
C LEU A 32 -4.90 7.29 6.96
N SER A 33 -5.23 7.14 5.67
CA SER A 33 -5.69 8.26 4.84
C SER A 33 -6.94 8.94 5.41
N ALA A 34 -7.94 8.16 5.85
CA ALA A 34 -9.15 8.71 6.47
C ALA A 34 -8.83 9.43 7.80
N HIS A 35 -7.99 8.83 8.64
CA HIS A 35 -7.55 9.42 9.90
C HIS A 35 -6.80 10.73 9.70
N ASP A 36 -5.86 10.79 8.75
CA ASP A 36 -5.08 11.99 8.45
C ASP A 36 -5.95 13.13 7.89
N ASN A 37 -7.11 12.78 7.31
CA ASN A 37 -8.15 13.74 6.92
C ASN A 37 -9.16 14.06 8.06
N GLY A 38 -8.86 13.66 9.30
CA GLY A 38 -9.59 14.05 10.50
C GLY A 38 -10.75 13.13 10.88
N ALA A 39 -10.94 11.99 10.22
CA ALA A 39 -11.99 11.04 10.58
C ALA A 39 -11.63 10.24 11.83
N ARG A 40 -12.62 9.91 12.66
CA ARG A 40 -12.48 8.85 13.67
C ARG A 40 -12.69 7.50 12.98
N VAL A 41 -11.63 6.73 12.89
CA VAL A 41 -11.59 5.49 12.13
C VAL A 41 -11.60 4.28 13.05
N LEU A 42 -12.49 3.32 12.78
CA LEU A 42 -12.46 1.97 13.36
C LEU A 42 -11.92 0.98 12.32
N VAL A 43 -10.90 0.20 12.69
CA VAL A 43 -10.40 -0.91 11.86
C VAL A 43 -10.79 -2.23 12.50
N LEU A 44 -11.44 -3.09 11.72
CA LEU A 44 -11.86 -4.42 12.15
C LEU A 44 -11.05 -5.49 11.42
N GLU A 45 -10.43 -6.40 12.15
CA GLU A 45 -9.72 -7.56 11.60
C GLU A 45 -10.30 -8.83 12.24
N ALA A 46 -10.62 -9.81 11.39
CA ALA A 46 -11.17 -11.09 11.82
C ALA A 46 -10.07 -12.04 12.33
N ALA A 47 -8.85 -11.92 11.79
CA ALA A 47 -7.71 -12.71 12.22
C ALA A 47 -7.26 -12.34 13.65
N PRO A 48 -6.75 -13.32 14.43
CA PRO A 48 -6.02 -13.05 15.66
C PRO A 48 -4.86 -12.07 15.44
N ARG A 49 -4.41 -11.43 16.53
CA ARG A 49 -3.38 -10.37 16.45
C ARG A 49 -2.08 -10.87 15.83
N GLU A 50 -1.72 -12.10 16.15
CA GLU A 50 -0.55 -12.83 15.67
C GLU A 50 -0.60 -13.08 14.15
N ASP A 51 -1.80 -13.21 13.58
CA ASP A 51 -2.06 -13.59 12.19
C ASP A 51 -2.56 -12.44 11.31
N ARG A 52 -2.72 -11.24 11.88
CA ARG A 52 -3.15 -10.05 11.14
C ARG A 52 -2.19 -9.68 9.99
N GLY A 53 -2.73 -8.95 9.02
CA GLY A 53 -2.01 -8.50 7.83
C GLY A 53 -2.52 -9.14 6.53
N GLY A 54 -3.38 -10.16 6.64
CA GLY A 54 -3.90 -10.91 5.50
C GLY A 54 -2.78 -11.40 4.57
N ASN A 55 -3.08 -11.48 3.27
CA ASN A 55 -2.07 -11.89 2.28
C ASN A 55 -0.91 -10.89 2.16
N SER A 56 -1.10 -9.63 2.55
CA SER A 56 -0.03 -8.62 2.51
C SER A 56 1.15 -8.98 3.41
N ARG A 57 0.91 -9.70 4.50
CA ARG A 57 1.98 -10.21 5.39
C ARG A 57 2.95 -11.16 4.67
N PHE A 58 2.46 -11.88 3.66
CA PHE A 58 3.23 -12.88 2.91
C PHE A 58 3.78 -12.34 1.59
N ALA A 59 3.46 -11.09 1.22
CA ALA A 59 4.06 -10.47 0.06
C ALA A 59 5.57 -10.31 0.32
N GLY A 60 6.40 -10.79 -0.60
CA GLY A 60 7.87 -10.80 -0.47
C GLY A 60 8.52 -9.43 -0.61
N THR A 61 7.97 -8.41 0.06
CA THR A 61 8.42 -7.01 0.13
C THR A 61 8.58 -6.27 -1.20
N VAL A 62 8.04 -6.81 -2.31
CA VAL A 62 8.09 -6.15 -3.62
C VAL A 62 6.88 -5.26 -3.85
N PHE A 63 7.13 -3.99 -4.16
CA PHE A 63 6.16 -3.06 -4.73
C PHE A 63 6.58 -2.71 -6.15
N ARG A 64 5.58 -2.62 -7.05
CA ARG A 64 5.80 -2.19 -8.43
C ARG A 64 5.19 -0.80 -8.58
N ALA A 65 6.02 0.16 -8.95
CA ALA A 65 5.65 1.56 -9.16
C ALA A 65 6.34 2.06 -10.42
N SER A 66 5.76 3.06 -11.08
CA SER A 66 6.45 3.72 -12.19
C SER A 66 7.56 4.65 -11.65
N HIS A 67 8.71 4.69 -12.33
CA HIS A 67 9.83 5.55 -11.94
C HIS A 67 10.67 5.96 -13.15
N THR A 68 11.33 7.11 -13.05
CA THR A 68 12.19 7.68 -14.10
C THR A 68 13.60 7.13 -14.09
N GLY A 69 13.90 6.20 -13.18
CA GLY A 69 15.19 5.49 -13.10
C GLY A 69 15.69 5.37 -11.67
N PHE A 70 16.90 4.83 -11.51
CA PHE A 70 17.42 4.49 -10.20
C PHE A 70 17.61 5.71 -9.28
N ASP A 71 17.99 6.86 -9.82
CA ASP A 71 18.23 8.06 -8.99
C ASP A 71 16.95 8.57 -8.30
N GLN A 72 15.77 8.40 -8.92
CA GLN A 72 14.51 8.68 -8.24
C GLN A 72 14.27 7.69 -7.09
N VAL A 73 14.51 6.39 -7.33
CA VAL A 73 14.29 5.34 -6.33
C VAL A 73 15.23 5.49 -5.14
N LYS A 74 16.49 5.91 -5.37
CA LYS A 74 17.47 6.17 -4.29
C LYS A 74 16.97 7.15 -3.24
N THR A 75 16.12 8.11 -3.61
CA THR A 75 15.55 9.10 -2.66
C THR A 75 14.65 8.47 -1.60
N MET A 76 14.19 7.24 -1.82
CA MET A 76 13.32 6.49 -0.91
C MET A 76 14.12 5.50 -0.03
N LEU A 77 15.42 5.34 -0.27
CA LEU A 77 16.26 4.40 0.46
C LEU A 77 16.72 4.99 1.79
N CYS A 78 16.78 4.14 2.82
CA CYS A 78 17.43 4.49 4.07
C CYS A 78 18.96 4.43 3.92
N GLU A 79 19.67 5.05 4.87
CA GLU A 79 21.13 5.15 4.82
C GLU A 79 21.81 3.77 4.80
N GLU A 80 21.25 2.81 5.52
CA GLU A 80 21.75 1.43 5.59
C GLU A 80 21.69 0.71 4.24
N ALA A 81 20.74 1.08 3.37
CA ALA A 81 20.57 0.48 2.05
C ALA A 81 21.51 1.06 0.98
N MET A 82 22.27 2.13 1.29
CA MET A 82 23.08 2.83 0.29
C MET A 82 24.28 2.03 -0.19
N ALA A 83 24.85 1.18 0.67
CA ALA A 83 25.94 0.28 0.27
C ALA A 83 25.48 -0.73 -0.79
N ASP A 84 24.31 -1.34 -0.59
CA ASP A 84 23.71 -2.28 -1.54
C ASP A 84 23.25 -1.57 -2.81
N ALA A 85 22.75 -0.32 -2.69
CA ALA A 85 22.34 0.49 -3.83
C ALA A 85 23.48 0.68 -4.84
N ALA A 86 24.74 0.75 -4.40
CA ALA A 86 25.90 0.85 -5.30
C ALA A 86 26.09 -0.38 -6.20
N LEU A 87 25.49 -1.52 -5.83
CA LEU A 87 25.54 -2.78 -6.59
C LEU A 87 24.36 -2.95 -7.55
N CYS A 88 23.37 -2.04 -7.51
CA CYS A 88 22.16 -2.13 -8.32
C CYS A 88 22.26 -1.33 -9.62
N THR A 89 21.72 -1.90 -10.70
CA THR A 89 21.47 -1.18 -11.96
C THR A 89 19.99 -1.26 -12.28
N MET A 90 19.34 -0.11 -12.46
CA MET A 90 17.91 -0.03 -12.73
C MET A 90 17.62 1.06 -13.77
N GLY A 91 17.09 0.65 -14.92
CA GLY A 91 16.59 1.56 -15.94
C GLY A 91 15.23 2.17 -15.57
N PRO A 92 14.75 3.20 -16.29
CA PRO A 92 13.42 3.74 -16.09
C PRO A 92 12.34 2.69 -16.34
N TYR A 93 11.29 2.72 -15.53
CA TYR A 93 10.07 1.95 -15.74
C TYR A 93 8.89 2.92 -15.80
N THR A 94 8.62 3.42 -17.00
CA THR A 94 7.72 4.57 -17.20
C THR A 94 6.25 4.19 -17.03
N LYS A 95 5.38 5.21 -16.91
CA LYS A 95 3.93 5.02 -16.85
C LYS A 95 3.37 4.30 -18.08
N GLU A 96 3.93 4.57 -19.26
CA GLU A 96 3.58 3.91 -20.52
C GLU A 96 4.00 2.43 -20.51
N ALA A 97 5.22 2.14 -20.02
CA ALA A 97 5.69 0.77 -19.84
C ALA A 97 4.79 0.00 -18.86
N TYR A 98 4.41 0.64 -17.76
CA TYR A 98 3.51 0.07 -16.77
C TYR A 98 2.14 -0.26 -17.37
N SER A 99 1.52 0.72 -18.04
CA SER A 99 0.23 0.54 -18.69
C SER A 99 0.25 -0.60 -19.70
N LYS A 100 1.33 -0.67 -20.51
CA LYS A 100 1.53 -1.73 -21.50
C LYS A 100 1.66 -3.11 -20.86
N ASP A 101 2.41 -3.22 -19.76
CA ASP A 101 2.58 -4.48 -19.05
C ASP A 101 1.27 -4.96 -18.40
N MET A 102 0.48 -4.06 -17.80
CA MET A 102 -0.84 -4.41 -17.26
C MET A 102 -1.78 -4.93 -18.36
N ALA A 103 -1.85 -4.24 -19.50
CA ALA A 103 -2.66 -4.68 -20.63
C ALA A 103 -2.18 -6.04 -21.17
N LYS A 104 -0.86 -6.24 -21.27
CA LYS A 104 -0.26 -7.49 -21.73
C LYS A 104 -0.58 -8.67 -20.79
N ILE A 105 -0.33 -8.52 -19.49
CA ILE A 105 -0.44 -9.60 -18.50
C ILE A 105 -1.91 -9.94 -18.23
N SER A 106 -2.80 -8.95 -18.25
CA SER A 106 -4.24 -9.18 -18.10
C SER A 106 -4.93 -9.67 -19.37
N HIS A 107 -4.21 -9.75 -20.50
CA HIS A 107 -4.77 -9.97 -21.84
C HIS A 107 -5.84 -8.94 -22.23
N GLY A 108 -5.63 -7.68 -21.84
CA GLY A 108 -6.53 -6.55 -22.11
C GLY A 108 -7.84 -6.57 -21.31
N ARG A 109 -7.94 -7.44 -20.29
CA ARG A 109 -9.13 -7.56 -19.44
C ARG A 109 -9.11 -6.65 -18.21
N ASN A 110 -8.02 -5.90 -18.03
CA ASN A 110 -7.95 -4.90 -16.98
C ASN A 110 -8.98 -3.79 -17.22
N ASP A 111 -9.63 -3.33 -16.16
CA ASP A 111 -10.46 -2.13 -16.20
C ASP A 111 -9.54 -0.93 -16.46
N LYS A 112 -9.83 -0.15 -17.52
CA LYS A 112 -8.95 0.93 -17.95
C LYS A 112 -8.96 2.11 -16.99
N ASP A 113 -10.12 2.43 -16.41
CA ASP A 113 -10.23 3.57 -15.50
C ASP A 113 -9.50 3.27 -14.20
N LEU A 114 -9.65 2.05 -13.67
CA LEU A 114 -8.89 1.63 -12.48
C LEU A 114 -7.39 1.51 -12.76
N SER A 115 -7.01 1.02 -13.95
CA SER A 115 -5.60 0.91 -14.33
C SER A 115 -4.93 2.29 -14.44
N ASP A 116 -5.64 3.26 -14.99
CA ASP A 116 -5.18 4.64 -15.08
C ASP A 116 -4.97 5.27 -13.71
N VAL A 117 -5.86 5.00 -12.74
CA VAL A 117 -5.70 5.45 -11.35
C VAL A 117 -4.40 4.89 -10.75
N VAL A 118 -4.14 3.60 -10.93
CA VAL A 118 -2.91 2.95 -10.43
C VAL A 118 -1.67 3.52 -11.09
N VAL A 119 -1.67 3.73 -12.41
CA VAL A 119 -0.50 4.27 -13.14
C VAL A 119 -0.21 5.72 -12.77
N LYS A 120 -1.26 6.51 -12.48
CA LYS A 120 -1.12 7.92 -12.16
C LYS A 120 -0.62 8.14 -10.74
N ASN A 121 -1.13 7.37 -9.78
CA ASN A 121 -0.99 7.60 -8.34
C ASN A 121 -0.14 6.57 -7.59
N GLY A 122 0.20 5.45 -8.23
CA GLY A 122 1.07 4.41 -7.67
C GLY A 122 2.54 4.61 -7.98
#